data_AF-A0A8J5TY65-F1
#
_entry.id   AF-A0A8J5TY65-F1
#
_cell.length_a   1.000
_cell.length_b   1.000
_cell.length_c   1.000
_cell.angle_alpha   90.00
_cell.angle_beta   90.00
_cell.angle_gamma   90.00
#
_symmetry.space_group_name_H-M   'P 1'
#
loop_
_entity.id
_entity.type
_entity.pdbx_description
1 polymer ?
#
loop_
_entity_poly.entity_id
_entity_poly.type
_entity_poly.pdbx_seq_one_letter_code
_entity_poly.pdbx_strand_id
1 'polypeptide(L)'
;MIVAVRVLLRTLSSKEKHEYINSVKCLASKPSQTGNIYAGAKSRFDDFQVSHIVNTDFIHYVGFFQAWHRMFIAQYEKDLRNLCCYSGAQPYWDWTLDSESVEDFEKSPIFDAVTGFGGNGVFIDISSWTNVTRQISGRTGGGCVTDGPFAKGGFEVHAGPDNSTDYNPRCLARDIAPEYGISKLNQTVVEWTLEAKDFFEFDQRVQGGVSAESQGYHGGGHLAIGGSLGEMGDMYSSPGDPIFWLHHTNVDRLWDKWQRLDWPARKSDISGPDTQYAYPYDFFGDKEYKNITLAYVMDFGNLLPGRRYVTVEEAMDTQGERLCYTYE
;
A
#
# COMPACT_ATOMS: atom_id res chain seq x y z
N MET A 1 -23.19 -14.72 0.32
CA MET A 1 -22.41 -13.60 -0.23
C MET A 1 -21.71 -14.11 -1.48
N ILE A 2 -21.63 -13.31 -2.54
CA ILE A 2 -20.82 -13.66 -3.72
C ILE A 2 -19.37 -13.37 -3.33
N VAL A 3 -18.49 -14.37 -3.46
CA VAL A 3 -17.05 -14.21 -3.20
C VAL A 3 -16.48 -13.28 -4.27
N ALA A 4 -15.90 -12.15 -3.86
CA ALA A 4 -15.19 -11.27 -4.77
C ALA A 4 -13.89 -11.93 -5.25
N VAL A 5 -13.56 -11.81 -6.54
CA VAL A 5 -12.30 -12.32 -7.07
C VAL A 5 -11.43 -11.13 -7.42
N ARG A 6 -10.37 -10.90 -6.63
CA ARG A 6 -9.38 -9.86 -6.89
C ARG A 6 -8.43 -10.34 -7.97
N VAL A 7 -8.34 -9.57 -9.06
CA VAL A 7 -7.63 -9.96 -10.28
C VAL A 7 -6.49 -9.00 -10.60
N LEU A 8 -5.55 -9.49 -11.41
CA LEU A 8 -4.42 -8.71 -11.89
C LEU A 8 -4.91 -7.53 -12.76
N LEU A 9 -4.45 -6.30 -12.48
CA LEU A 9 -4.84 -5.12 -13.25
C LEU A 9 -4.68 -5.31 -14.77
N ARG A 10 -3.61 -5.98 -15.22
CA ARG A 10 -3.31 -6.14 -16.65
C ARG A 10 -4.29 -7.06 -17.38
N THR A 11 -5.03 -7.93 -16.68
CA THR A 11 -6.03 -8.83 -17.28
C THR A 11 -7.41 -8.17 -17.42
N LEU A 12 -7.66 -7.06 -16.70
CA LEU A 12 -8.88 -6.28 -16.85
C LEU A 12 -9.00 -5.68 -18.25
N SER A 13 -10.21 -5.69 -18.80
CA SER A 13 -10.55 -4.95 -20.00
C SER A 13 -10.40 -3.44 -19.79
N SER A 14 -10.25 -2.68 -20.87
CA SER A 14 -10.21 -1.21 -20.78
C SER A 14 -11.45 -0.63 -20.10
N LYS A 15 -12.63 -1.28 -20.23
CA LYS A 15 -13.85 -0.83 -19.56
C LYS A 15 -13.74 -1.00 -18.04
N GLU A 16 -13.28 -2.16 -17.58
CA GLU A 16 -13.14 -2.46 -16.15
C GLU A 16 -12.06 -1.59 -15.50
N LYS A 17 -10.95 -1.33 -16.20
CA LYS A 17 -9.91 -0.38 -15.77
C LYS A 17 -10.48 1.02 -15.57
N HIS A 18 -11.23 1.55 -16.54
CA HIS A 18 -11.89 2.84 -16.40
C HIS A 18 -12.93 2.85 -15.27
N GLU A 19 -13.67 1.76 -15.08
CA GLU A 19 -14.64 1.66 -13.98
C GLU A 19 -13.96 1.77 -12.61
N TYR A 20 -12.82 1.08 -12.43
CA TYR A 20 -12.02 1.20 -11.21
C TYR A 20 -11.47 2.62 -11.02
N ILE A 21 -10.80 3.18 -12.03
CA ILE A 21 -10.24 4.54 -12.00
C ILE A 21 -11.32 5.58 -11.66
N ASN A 22 -12.48 5.50 -12.30
CA ASN A 22 -13.61 6.41 -12.04
C ASN A 22 -14.13 6.25 -10.60
N SER A 23 -14.10 5.03 -10.06
CA SER A 23 -14.50 4.77 -8.67
C SER A 23 -13.52 5.39 -7.67
N VAL A 24 -12.20 5.34 -7.95
CA VAL A 24 -11.19 6.04 -7.14
C VAL A 24 -11.42 7.55 -7.16
N LYS A 25 -11.59 8.15 -8.34
CA LYS A 25 -11.88 9.59 -8.48
C LYS A 25 -13.20 9.97 -7.80
N CYS A 26 -14.20 9.11 -7.89
CA CYS A 26 -15.45 9.27 -7.15
C CYS A 26 -15.19 9.29 -5.64
N LEU A 27 -14.40 8.37 -5.10
CA LEU A 27 -14.11 8.33 -3.66
C LEU A 27 -13.36 9.60 -3.20
N ALA A 28 -12.44 10.10 -4.03
CA ALA A 28 -11.76 11.38 -3.84
C ALA A 28 -12.68 12.62 -3.98
N SER A 29 -13.94 12.43 -4.38
CA SER A 29 -14.97 13.48 -4.41
C SER A 29 -16.01 13.36 -3.30
N LYS A 30 -16.10 12.20 -2.62
CA LYS A 30 -17.08 11.99 -1.55
C LYS A 30 -16.69 12.76 -0.30
N PRO A 31 -17.63 13.38 0.43
CA PRO A 31 -17.30 14.13 1.64
C PRO A 31 -16.56 13.27 2.66
N SER A 32 -15.48 13.82 3.21
CA SER A 32 -14.75 13.20 4.32
C SER A 32 -15.65 12.97 5.54
N GLN A 33 -15.42 11.87 6.27
CA GLN A 33 -16.04 11.59 7.57
C GLN A 33 -15.16 12.00 8.75
N THR A 34 -13.87 12.30 8.51
CA THR A 34 -12.92 12.72 9.54
C THR A 34 -12.40 14.16 9.37
N GLY A 35 -12.92 14.91 8.40
CA GLY A 35 -12.50 16.29 8.09
C GLY A 35 -12.78 17.31 9.18
N ASN A 36 -13.60 16.97 10.17
CA ASN A 36 -13.79 17.74 11.41
C ASN A 36 -12.69 17.48 12.46
N ILE A 37 -11.89 16.43 12.28
CA ILE A 37 -10.78 16.03 13.16
C ILE A 37 -9.44 16.37 12.49
N TYR A 38 -9.31 16.07 11.19
CA TYR A 38 -8.09 16.24 10.42
C TYR A 38 -8.32 17.25 9.30
N ALA A 39 -7.62 18.37 9.32
CA ALA A 39 -7.84 19.46 8.37
C ALA A 39 -7.55 19.05 6.91
N GLY A 40 -6.59 18.14 6.71
CA GLY A 40 -6.23 17.57 5.41
C GLY A 40 -7.24 16.58 4.84
N ALA A 41 -8.17 16.05 5.65
CA ALA A 41 -9.20 15.14 5.16
C ALA A 41 -10.35 15.92 4.49
N LYS A 42 -10.27 16.09 3.16
CA LYS A 42 -11.32 16.77 2.36
C LYS A 42 -12.30 15.79 1.72
N SER A 43 -11.85 14.57 1.44
CA SER A 43 -12.62 13.52 0.81
C SER A 43 -12.58 12.20 1.59
N ARG A 44 -13.44 11.24 1.20
CA ARG A 44 -13.36 9.87 1.70
C ARG A 44 -12.04 9.19 1.37
N PHE A 45 -11.43 9.52 0.24
CA PHE A 45 -10.10 9.04 -0.10
C PHE A 45 -9.06 9.58 0.90
N ASP A 46 -9.14 10.87 1.24
CA ASP A 46 -8.24 11.48 2.22
C ASP A 46 -8.44 10.90 3.62
N ASP A 47 -9.63 10.42 3.98
CA ASP A 47 -9.85 9.72 5.26
C ASP A 47 -8.97 8.47 5.41
N PHE A 48 -8.74 7.73 4.32
CA PHE A 48 -7.80 6.62 4.32
C PHE A 48 -6.36 7.12 4.48
N GLN A 49 -5.97 8.16 3.73
CA GLN A 49 -4.63 8.73 3.83
C GLN A 49 -4.32 9.22 5.25
N VAL A 50 -5.18 10.05 5.85
CA VAL A 50 -4.95 10.55 7.21
C VAL A 50 -5.02 9.45 8.25
N SER A 51 -5.88 8.44 8.05
CA SER A 51 -5.93 7.28 8.95
C SER A 51 -4.63 6.51 8.93
N HIS A 52 -3.95 6.40 7.79
CA HIS A 52 -2.63 5.78 7.72
C HIS A 52 -1.58 6.68 8.38
N ILE A 53 -1.54 7.97 8.05
CA ILE A 53 -0.62 8.96 8.64
C ILE A 53 -0.61 8.88 10.17
N VAL A 54 -1.77 8.89 10.82
CA VAL A 54 -1.85 8.88 12.29
C VAL A 54 -1.53 7.53 12.93
N ASN A 55 -1.51 6.45 12.15
CA ASN A 55 -1.26 5.09 12.63
C ASN A 55 0.10 4.53 12.20
N THR A 56 0.84 5.21 11.31
CA THR A 56 2.08 4.68 10.69
C THR A 56 3.08 4.11 11.71
N ASP A 57 3.28 4.78 12.84
CA ASP A 57 4.21 4.34 13.89
C ASP A 57 3.74 3.13 14.69
N PHE A 58 2.48 2.73 14.52
CA PHE A 58 1.84 1.62 15.23
C PHE A 58 1.52 0.44 14.32
N ILE A 59 1.56 0.60 13.00
CA ILE A 59 1.10 -0.42 12.03
C ILE A 59 2.22 -0.98 11.16
N HIS A 60 3.44 -0.41 11.22
CA HIS A 60 4.62 -0.90 10.51
C HIS A 60 5.65 -1.47 11.47
N TYR A 61 6.39 -2.48 11.01
CA TYR A 61 7.39 -3.22 11.79
C TYR A 61 6.80 -3.74 13.13
N VAL A 62 5.57 -4.23 13.04
CA VAL A 62 4.76 -4.84 14.11
C VAL A 62 4.14 -6.15 13.60
N GLY A 63 3.83 -7.08 14.51
CA GLY A 63 3.32 -8.40 14.18
C GLY A 63 1.90 -8.46 13.60
N PHE A 64 1.22 -7.32 13.47
CA PHE A 64 -0.12 -7.22 12.86
C PHE A 64 -0.13 -6.35 11.59
N PHE A 65 1.04 -6.01 11.04
CA PHE A 65 1.17 -5.22 9.81
C PHE A 65 0.31 -5.77 8.66
N GLN A 66 0.45 -7.07 8.36
CA GLN A 66 -0.29 -7.73 7.27
C GLN A 66 -1.81 -7.70 7.52
N ALA A 67 -2.23 -8.04 8.73
CA ALA A 67 -3.63 -8.07 9.13
C ALA A 67 -4.29 -6.68 9.05
N TRP A 68 -3.58 -5.63 9.49
CA TRP A 68 -4.09 -4.26 9.45
C TRP A 68 -4.29 -3.79 8.01
N HIS A 69 -3.28 -3.99 7.16
CA HIS A 69 -3.34 -3.57 5.75
C HIS A 69 -4.39 -4.37 4.96
N ARG A 70 -4.55 -5.66 5.23
CA ARG A 70 -5.65 -6.47 4.66
C ARG A 70 -7.02 -5.85 4.93
N MET A 71 -7.29 -5.47 6.19
CA MET A 71 -8.55 -4.82 6.57
C MET A 71 -8.68 -3.41 6.00
N PHE A 72 -7.58 -2.68 5.89
CA PHE A 72 -7.52 -1.35 5.28
C PHE A 72 -7.95 -1.39 3.80
N ILE A 73 -7.40 -2.32 3.02
CA ILE A 73 -7.78 -2.55 1.62
C ILE A 73 -9.22 -3.03 1.51
N ALA A 74 -9.65 -3.95 2.37
CA ALA A 74 -11.02 -4.46 2.36
C ALA A 74 -12.06 -3.36 2.63
N GLN A 75 -11.76 -2.41 3.53
CA GLN A 75 -12.61 -1.25 3.74
C GLN A 75 -12.59 -0.30 2.54
N TYR A 76 -11.42 -0.04 1.96
CA TYR A 76 -11.30 0.78 0.74
C TYR A 76 -12.15 0.22 -0.40
N GLU A 77 -12.02 -1.08 -0.68
CA GLU A 77 -12.84 -1.79 -1.67
C GLU A 77 -14.34 -1.67 -1.36
N LYS A 78 -14.72 -1.84 -0.08
CA LYS A 78 -16.10 -1.70 0.36
C LYS A 78 -16.65 -0.28 0.11
N ASP A 79 -15.86 0.75 0.35
CA ASP A 79 -16.25 2.15 0.10
C ASP A 79 -16.33 2.44 -1.41
N LEU A 80 -15.43 1.90 -2.24
CA LEU A 80 -15.56 1.98 -3.70
C LEU A 80 -16.89 1.37 -4.20
N ARG A 81 -17.23 0.18 -3.72
CA ARG A 81 -18.48 -0.51 -4.11
C ARG A 81 -19.72 0.23 -3.61
N ASN A 82 -19.75 0.63 -2.34
CA ASN A 82 -20.94 1.18 -1.71
C ASN A 82 -21.18 2.67 -1.97
N LEU A 83 -20.11 3.47 -2.07
CA LEU A 83 -20.21 4.92 -2.23
C LEU A 83 -20.08 5.34 -3.70
N CYS A 84 -19.40 4.53 -4.51
CA CYS A 84 -19.05 4.84 -5.89
C CYS A 84 -19.56 3.82 -6.92
N CYS A 85 -20.41 2.88 -6.49
CA CYS A 85 -21.05 1.90 -7.36
C CYS A 85 -20.07 1.03 -8.17
N TYR A 86 -18.85 0.84 -7.67
CA TYR A 86 -17.89 -0.06 -8.29
C TYR A 86 -18.43 -1.50 -8.28
N SER A 87 -18.52 -2.15 -9.44
CA SER A 87 -19.07 -3.51 -9.54
C SER A 87 -17.98 -4.60 -9.49
N GLY A 88 -16.74 -4.23 -9.81
CA GLY A 88 -15.58 -5.12 -9.75
C GLY A 88 -15.04 -5.36 -8.34
N ALA A 89 -13.92 -6.07 -8.27
CA ALA A 89 -13.14 -6.28 -7.04
C ALA A 89 -11.82 -5.52 -7.10
N GLN A 90 -11.23 -5.25 -5.94
CA GLN A 90 -9.96 -4.54 -5.85
C GLN A 90 -8.87 -5.23 -6.71
N PRO A 91 -8.32 -4.57 -7.74
CA PRO A 91 -7.26 -5.14 -8.55
C PRO A 91 -5.92 -5.08 -7.81
N TYR A 92 -5.00 -5.97 -8.19
CA TYR A 92 -3.62 -5.96 -7.71
C TYR A 92 -2.61 -5.70 -8.84
N TRP A 93 -1.44 -5.21 -8.47
CA TRP A 93 -0.29 -5.04 -9.36
C TRP A 93 0.75 -6.12 -9.08
N ASP A 94 0.87 -7.11 -9.96
CA ASP A 94 1.98 -8.08 -9.90
C ASP A 94 3.24 -7.46 -10.51
N TRP A 95 4.05 -6.85 -9.65
CA TRP A 95 5.28 -6.17 -10.05
C TRP A 95 6.30 -7.08 -10.72
N THR A 96 6.25 -8.39 -10.43
CA THR A 96 7.23 -9.36 -10.94
C THR A 96 7.21 -9.42 -12.47
N LEU A 97 6.06 -9.14 -13.07
CA LEU A 97 5.84 -9.11 -14.52
C LEU A 97 6.31 -7.81 -15.20
N ASP A 98 6.77 -6.83 -14.42
CA ASP A 98 7.30 -5.55 -14.89
C ASP A 98 8.76 -5.35 -14.45
N SER A 99 9.39 -6.36 -13.83
CA SER A 99 10.69 -6.23 -13.16
C SER A 99 11.82 -7.00 -13.85
N GLU A 100 11.68 -7.32 -15.15
CA GLU A 100 12.72 -7.99 -15.93
C GLU A 100 13.78 -7.01 -16.47
N SER A 101 13.34 -5.81 -16.89
CA SER A 101 14.21 -4.75 -17.39
C SER A 101 13.63 -3.36 -17.09
N VAL A 102 14.46 -2.32 -17.22
CA VAL A 102 14.00 -0.92 -17.08
C VAL A 102 12.90 -0.60 -18.10
N GLU A 103 13.01 -1.13 -19.31
CA GLU A 103 12.02 -0.94 -20.37
C GLU A 103 10.68 -1.60 -20.02
N ASP A 104 10.68 -2.81 -19.44
CA ASP A 104 9.45 -3.48 -19.00
C ASP A 104 8.79 -2.73 -17.84
N PHE A 105 9.59 -2.21 -16.91
CA PHE A 105 9.10 -1.43 -15.78
C PHE A 105 8.43 -0.15 -16.26
N GLU A 106 9.11 0.64 -17.10
CA GLU A 106 8.59 1.90 -17.64
C GLU A 106 7.35 1.70 -18.54
N LYS A 107 7.25 0.54 -19.21
CA LYS A 107 6.08 0.17 -20.03
C LYS A 107 4.98 -0.55 -19.26
N SER A 108 5.10 -0.70 -17.93
CA SER A 108 4.06 -1.34 -17.13
C SER A 108 2.69 -0.73 -17.44
N PRO A 109 1.65 -1.56 -17.67
CA PRO A 109 0.29 -1.06 -17.89
C PRO A 109 -0.26 -0.21 -16.74
N ILE A 110 0.36 -0.25 -15.54
CA ILE A 110 -0.01 0.63 -14.44
C ILE A 110 0.27 2.11 -14.75
N PHE A 111 1.24 2.40 -15.63
CA PHE A 111 1.63 3.76 -16.03
C PHE A 111 0.90 4.26 -17.29
N ASP A 112 0.02 3.45 -17.89
CA ASP A 112 -0.72 3.85 -19.09
C ASP A 112 -1.57 5.11 -18.81
N ALA A 113 -1.46 6.10 -19.70
CA ALA A 113 -2.10 7.41 -19.53
C ALA A 113 -3.64 7.40 -19.74
N VAL A 114 -4.23 6.29 -20.16
CA VAL A 114 -5.68 6.22 -20.42
C VAL A 114 -6.33 5.22 -19.48
N THR A 115 -5.80 4.00 -19.46
CA THR A 115 -6.33 2.85 -18.72
C THR A 115 -5.50 2.49 -17.48
N GLY A 116 -4.42 3.21 -17.22
CA GLY A 116 -3.61 3.10 -16.01
C GLY A 116 -3.75 4.33 -15.11
N PHE A 117 -2.72 4.59 -14.32
CA PHE A 117 -2.70 5.60 -13.26
C PHE A 117 -1.87 6.83 -13.64
N GLY A 118 -1.50 6.97 -14.92
CA GLY A 118 -0.53 7.95 -15.39
C GLY A 118 0.91 7.55 -15.07
N GLY A 119 1.85 8.17 -15.77
CA GLY A 119 3.26 7.89 -15.66
C GLY A 119 3.95 8.65 -14.54
N ASN A 120 5.17 9.11 -14.85
CA ASN A 120 6.08 9.72 -13.89
C ASN A 120 5.77 11.19 -13.62
N GLY A 121 6.41 11.71 -12.57
CA GLY A 121 6.49 13.13 -12.31
C GLY A 121 7.54 13.85 -13.16
N VAL A 122 7.44 15.18 -13.25
CA VAL A 122 8.50 16.02 -13.81
C VAL A 122 9.81 15.76 -13.05
N PHE A 123 10.92 15.55 -13.76
CA PHE A 123 12.21 15.31 -13.12
C PHE A 123 12.66 16.51 -12.28
N ILE A 124 13.08 16.25 -11.03
CA ILE A 124 13.69 17.22 -10.13
C ILE A 124 15.10 16.74 -9.78
N ASP A 125 16.12 17.55 -10.06
CA ASP A 125 17.50 17.24 -9.67
C ASP A 125 17.73 17.62 -8.19
N ILE A 126 17.95 16.59 -7.35
CA ILE A 126 18.26 16.72 -5.92
C ILE A 126 19.72 16.39 -5.60
N SER A 127 20.60 16.29 -6.61
CA SER A 127 22.02 15.94 -6.41
C SER A 127 22.76 16.88 -5.46
N SER A 128 22.28 18.13 -5.33
CA SER A 128 22.82 19.13 -4.41
C SER A 128 22.11 19.19 -3.05
N TRP A 129 21.03 18.43 -2.86
CA TRP A 129 20.21 18.51 -1.64
C TRP A 129 20.78 17.59 -0.56
N THR A 130 21.07 18.16 0.60
CA THR A 130 21.63 17.43 1.75
C THR A 130 20.58 17.00 2.78
N ASN A 131 19.34 17.48 2.64
CA ASN A 131 18.23 17.29 3.57
C ASN A 131 17.18 16.27 3.08
N VAL A 132 17.48 15.49 2.05
CA VAL A 132 16.62 14.40 1.58
C VAL A 132 16.89 13.18 2.44
N THR A 133 15.89 12.77 3.22
CA THR A 133 15.99 11.70 4.23
C THR A 133 16.34 10.34 3.64
N ARG A 134 15.88 10.04 2.41
CA ARG A 134 16.22 8.81 1.71
C ARG A 134 16.48 9.08 0.23
N GLN A 135 17.75 9.02 -0.18
CA GLN A 135 18.12 9.16 -1.59
C GLN A 135 18.03 7.80 -2.29
N ILE A 136 17.17 7.73 -3.30
CA ILE A 136 16.99 6.56 -4.17
C ILE A 136 17.72 6.80 -5.48
N SER A 137 18.64 5.90 -5.84
CA SER A 137 19.37 5.94 -7.11
C SER A 137 18.48 5.54 -8.28
N GLY A 138 18.81 6.00 -9.48
CA GLY A 138 18.10 5.60 -10.72
C GLY A 138 16.70 6.21 -10.87
N ARG A 139 16.35 7.18 -10.03
CA ARG A 139 15.07 7.92 -10.10
C ARG A 139 15.01 8.82 -11.34
N THR A 140 13.84 8.92 -11.95
CA THR A 140 13.63 9.65 -13.21
C THR A 140 12.52 10.72 -13.11
N GLY A 141 12.00 10.99 -11.91
CA GLY A 141 10.93 11.97 -11.66
C GLY A 141 11.23 12.93 -10.50
N GLY A 142 10.20 13.20 -9.69
CA GLY A 142 10.30 14.00 -8.47
C GLY A 142 9.15 14.99 -8.28
N GLY A 143 8.57 15.47 -9.37
CA GLY A 143 7.52 16.49 -9.38
C GLY A 143 6.13 15.94 -9.67
N CYS A 144 5.23 16.84 -10.06
CA CYS A 144 3.84 16.48 -10.40
C CYS A 144 3.77 15.46 -11.54
N VAL A 145 2.89 14.46 -11.40
CA VAL A 145 2.51 13.55 -12.49
C VAL A 145 1.99 14.35 -13.69
N THR A 146 2.51 14.02 -14.88
CA THR A 146 2.34 14.81 -16.11
C THR A 146 1.18 14.35 -17.00
N ASP A 147 0.74 13.09 -16.88
CA ASP A 147 -0.32 12.52 -17.70
C ASP A 147 -1.24 11.56 -16.92
N GLY A 148 -2.30 11.13 -17.59
CA GLY A 148 -3.24 10.19 -17.03
C GLY A 148 -4.30 10.76 -16.08
N PRO A 149 -5.15 9.88 -15.54
CA PRO A 149 -6.35 10.28 -14.80
C PRO A 149 -6.06 11.06 -13.51
N PHE A 150 -4.84 10.93 -12.98
CA PHE A 150 -4.38 11.51 -11.72
C PHE A 150 -3.29 12.58 -11.89
N ALA A 151 -3.08 13.06 -13.12
CA ALA A 151 -2.19 14.19 -13.39
C ALA A 151 -2.64 15.47 -12.67
N LYS A 152 -1.72 16.44 -12.61
CA LYS A 152 -1.99 17.79 -12.09
C LYS A 152 -3.25 18.39 -12.74
N GLY A 153 -4.18 18.84 -11.89
CA GLY A 153 -5.47 19.41 -12.30
C GLY A 153 -6.60 18.38 -12.42
N GLY A 154 -6.29 17.07 -12.40
CA GLY A 154 -7.26 15.99 -12.38
C GLY A 154 -7.40 15.28 -11.03
N PHE A 155 -6.40 15.43 -10.15
CA PHE A 155 -6.34 14.86 -8.81
C PHE A 155 -5.40 15.70 -7.92
N GLU A 156 -5.72 15.79 -6.63
CA GLU A 156 -4.93 16.52 -5.63
C GLU A 156 -4.75 15.64 -4.40
N VAL A 157 -3.57 15.76 -3.78
CA VAL A 157 -3.27 15.19 -2.46
C VAL A 157 -3.43 16.31 -1.44
N HIS A 158 -4.18 16.07 -0.35
CA HIS A 158 -4.55 17.13 0.60
C HIS A 158 -3.86 17.04 1.97
N ALA A 159 -3.32 15.89 2.35
CA ALA A 159 -2.61 15.66 3.61
C ALA A 159 -1.16 15.22 3.36
N GLY A 160 -0.33 15.20 4.40
CA GLY A 160 1.10 14.98 4.27
C GLY A 160 1.86 16.19 3.68
N PRO A 161 3.15 16.03 3.34
CA PRO A 161 3.96 14.83 3.55
C PRO A 161 4.21 14.55 5.04
N ASP A 162 4.90 13.44 5.31
CA ASP A 162 5.23 12.93 6.63
C ASP A 162 3.99 12.75 7.52
N ASN A 163 4.14 12.96 8.82
CA ASN A 163 3.09 12.79 9.81
C ASN A 163 2.04 13.93 9.83
N SER A 164 2.04 14.83 8.84
CA SER A 164 1.15 15.99 8.82
C SER A 164 -0.27 15.61 8.38
N THR A 165 -1.25 15.97 9.22
CA THR A 165 -2.68 15.87 8.90
C THR A 165 -3.31 17.22 8.56
N ASP A 166 -2.48 18.26 8.42
CA ASP A 166 -2.93 19.60 8.04
C ASP A 166 -3.33 19.67 6.57
N TYR A 167 -4.14 20.67 6.22
CA TYR A 167 -4.54 20.90 4.84
C TYR A 167 -3.38 21.47 4.01
N ASN A 168 -2.87 20.66 3.09
CA ASN A 168 -1.73 20.95 2.23
C ASN A 168 -1.99 20.46 0.79
N PRO A 169 -2.91 21.12 0.04
CA PRO A 169 -3.27 20.72 -1.32
C PRO A 169 -2.10 20.84 -2.28
N ARG A 170 -1.78 19.75 -2.98
CA ARG A 170 -0.72 19.68 -3.99
C ARG A 170 -1.08 18.67 -5.07
N CYS A 171 -0.37 18.72 -6.18
CA CYS A 171 -0.44 17.66 -7.19
C CYS A 171 0.10 16.34 -6.62
N LEU A 172 -0.37 15.21 -7.14
CA LEU A 172 0.31 13.93 -6.93
C LEU A 172 1.71 13.99 -7.55
N ALA A 173 2.74 13.67 -6.77
CA ALA A 173 4.12 13.60 -7.22
C ALA A 173 4.60 12.14 -7.29
N ARG A 174 5.35 11.82 -8.35
CA ARG A 174 6.02 10.52 -8.53
C ARG A 174 7.48 10.73 -8.91
N ASP A 175 8.32 9.85 -8.42
CA ASP A 175 9.78 9.89 -8.60
C ASP A 175 10.25 8.48 -8.95
N ILE A 176 9.69 7.95 -10.05
CA ILE A 176 9.83 6.53 -10.39
C ILE A 176 11.31 6.16 -10.50
N ALA A 177 11.70 5.06 -9.87
CA ALA A 177 13.06 4.53 -9.84
C ALA A 177 13.08 3.07 -10.34
N PRO A 178 13.10 2.85 -11.67
CA PRO A 178 12.93 1.52 -12.26
C PRO A 178 14.00 0.50 -11.80
N GLU A 179 15.27 0.91 -11.80
CA GLU A 179 16.39 0.05 -11.38
C GLU A 179 16.25 -0.41 -9.93
N TYR A 180 15.81 0.50 -9.05
CA TYR A 180 15.52 0.17 -7.67
C TYR A 180 14.37 -0.84 -7.56
N GLY A 181 13.26 -0.59 -8.28
CA GLY A 181 12.12 -1.50 -8.35
C GLY A 181 12.52 -2.91 -8.79
N ILE A 182 13.26 -3.04 -9.89
CA ILE A 182 13.75 -4.32 -10.42
C ILE A 182 14.54 -5.10 -9.37
N SER A 183 15.37 -4.42 -8.57
CA SER A 183 16.17 -5.06 -7.53
C SER A 183 15.33 -5.66 -6.39
N LYS A 184 14.09 -5.18 -6.17
CA LYS A 184 13.24 -5.54 -5.04
C LYS A 184 11.98 -6.32 -5.41
N LEU A 185 11.50 -6.17 -6.64
CA LEU A 185 10.17 -6.59 -7.06
C LEU A 185 10.18 -7.79 -8.03
N ASN A 186 11.32 -8.46 -8.15
CA ASN A 186 11.49 -9.62 -9.02
C ASN A 186 11.00 -10.94 -8.37
N GLN A 187 10.86 -11.96 -9.23
CA GLN A 187 10.36 -13.28 -8.84
C GLN A 187 11.22 -13.97 -7.77
N THR A 188 12.55 -13.78 -7.79
CA THR A 188 13.46 -14.38 -6.80
C THR A 188 13.20 -13.87 -5.39
N VAL A 189 12.93 -12.56 -5.23
CA VAL A 189 12.58 -11.98 -3.92
C VAL A 189 11.23 -12.52 -3.42
N VAL A 190 10.25 -12.67 -4.32
CA VAL A 190 8.94 -13.23 -3.97
C VAL A 190 9.06 -14.69 -3.54
N GLU A 191 9.78 -15.52 -4.30
CA GLU A 191 9.99 -16.93 -3.98
C GLU A 191 10.72 -17.10 -2.66
N TRP A 192 11.81 -16.36 -2.46
CA TRP A 192 12.50 -16.32 -1.17
C TRP A 192 11.54 -15.93 -0.05
N THR A 193 10.68 -14.93 -0.22
CA THR A 193 9.73 -14.56 0.84
C THR A 193 8.72 -15.66 1.14
N LEU A 194 8.20 -16.35 0.12
CA LEU A 194 7.22 -17.44 0.27
C LEU A 194 7.81 -18.71 0.94
N GLU A 195 9.13 -18.87 0.93
CA GLU A 195 9.84 -19.94 1.64
C GLU A 195 9.97 -19.71 3.16
N ALA A 196 9.49 -18.58 3.69
CA ALA A 196 9.50 -18.32 5.12
C ALA A 196 8.82 -19.44 5.92
N LYS A 197 9.44 -19.82 7.04
CA LYS A 197 9.04 -21.00 7.84
C LYS A 197 7.82 -20.74 8.69
N ASP A 198 7.70 -19.53 9.20
CA ASP A 198 6.62 -19.05 10.06
C ASP A 198 6.24 -17.60 9.68
N PHE A 199 5.17 -17.10 10.27
CA PHE A 199 4.68 -15.75 10.00
C PHE A 199 5.73 -14.68 10.37
N PHE A 200 6.48 -14.89 11.45
CA PHE A 200 7.49 -13.97 11.92
C PHE A 200 8.58 -13.71 10.88
N GLU A 201 9.10 -14.78 10.28
CA GLU A 201 10.07 -14.71 9.20
C GLU A 201 9.45 -14.16 7.92
N PHE A 202 8.20 -14.55 7.60
CA PHE A 202 7.49 -14.04 6.43
C PHE A 202 7.40 -12.51 6.50
N ASP A 203 6.86 -11.97 7.59
CA ASP A 203 6.60 -10.55 7.75
C ASP A 203 7.89 -9.70 7.76
N GLN A 204 8.97 -10.25 8.32
CA GLN A 204 10.31 -9.65 8.20
C GLN A 204 10.80 -9.56 6.76
N ARG A 205 10.64 -10.63 5.96
CA ARG A 205 11.07 -10.63 4.56
C ARG A 205 10.23 -9.68 3.70
N VAL A 206 8.94 -9.52 4.02
CA VAL A 206 8.05 -8.56 3.35
C VAL A 206 8.52 -7.12 3.58
N GLN A 207 8.68 -6.73 4.85
CA GLN A 207 8.97 -5.33 5.22
C GLN A 207 10.46 -4.98 5.04
N GLY A 208 11.36 -5.90 5.40
CA GLY A 208 12.80 -5.71 5.33
C GLY A 208 13.34 -4.75 6.39
N GLY A 209 14.42 -4.05 6.08
CA GLY A 209 15.09 -3.09 6.94
C GLY A 209 14.60 -1.65 6.78
N VAL A 210 15.29 -0.69 7.41
CA VAL A 210 15.00 0.76 7.34
C VAL A 210 15.88 1.52 6.34
N SER A 211 16.89 0.89 5.75
CA SER A 211 17.65 1.49 4.64
C SER A 211 17.00 1.13 3.30
N ALA A 212 17.31 1.87 2.23
CA ALA A 212 16.79 1.55 0.91
C ALA A 212 17.25 0.16 0.43
N GLU A 213 18.48 -0.22 0.74
CA GLU A 213 19.11 -1.48 0.32
C GLU A 213 18.55 -2.69 1.06
N SER A 214 18.03 -2.49 2.27
CA SER A 214 17.50 -3.56 3.14
C SER A 214 16.01 -3.77 3.01
N GLN A 215 15.27 -2.93 2.26
CA GLN A 215 13.83 -3.11 2.06
C GLN A 215 13.50 -4.46 1.42
N GLY A 216 12.41 -5.07 1.88
CA GLY A 216 11.73 -6.16 1.20
C GLY A 216 10.86 -5.65 0.05
N TYR A 217 10.02 -6.50 -0.53
CA TYR A 217 9.18 -6.08 -1.66
C TYR A 217 8.14 -5.02 -1.29
N HIS A 218 7.71 -4.94 -0.01
CA HIS A 218 6.77 -3.90 0.43
C HIS A 218 7.37 -2.50 0.32
N GLY A 219 8.52 -2.27 0.97
CA GLY A 219 9.26 -1.01 0.83
C GLY A 219 9.81 -0.80 -0.58
N GLY A 220 10.15 -1.90 -1.26
CA GLY A 220 10.54 -1.93 -2.66
C GLY A 220 9.54 -1.24 -3.58
N GLY A 221 8.26 -1.64 -3.50
CA GLY A 221 7.21 -1.09 -4.36
C GLY A 221 6.86 0.36 -4.03
N HIS A 222 6.94 0.74 -2.76
CA HIS A 222 6.80 2.14 -2.32
C HIS A 222 7.87 3.04 -2.94
N LEU A 223 9.14 2.70 -2.75
CA LEU A 223 10.26 3.52 -3.22
C LEU A 223 10.49 3.41 -4.73
N ALA A 224 10.04 2.34 -5.39
CA ALA A 224 10.10 2.23 -6.84
C ALA A 224 9.19 3.25 -7.54
N ILE A 225 8.06 3.60 -6.93
CA ILE A 225 7.11 4.58 -7.48
C ILE A 225 7.39 5.99 -6.96
N GLY A 226 7.66 6.10 -5.66
CA GLY A 226 7.82 7.38 -5.00
C GLY A 226 9.24 7.87 -4.88
N GLY A 227 10.25 7.07 -5.21
CA GLY A 227 11.65 7.48 -5.16
C GLY A 227 12.01 8.20 -3.87
N SER A 228 12.60 9.39 -4.01
CA SER A 228 13.01 10.22 -2.87
C SER A 228 12.02 11.34 -2.54
N LEU A 229 11.11 11.67 -3.47
CA LEU A 229 10.29 12.89 -3.42
C LEU A 229 8.79 12.66 -3.66
N GLY A 230 8.41 11.51 -4.18
CA GLY A 230 7.04 11.16 -4.56
C GLY A 230 6.22 10.58 -3.42
N GLU A 231 4.91 10.62 -3.59
CA GLU A 231 3.95 10.30 -2.53
C GLU A 231 4.08 8.86 -2.02
N MET A 232 4.22 7.87 -2.91
CA MET A 232 4.45 6.46 -2.54
C MET A 232 5.72 6.23 -1.71
N GLY A 233 6.70 7.13 -1.77
CA GLY A 233 7.97 7.01 -1.07
C GLY A 233 7.87 7.46 0.39
N ASP A 234 6.81 8.21 0.72
CA ASP A 234 6.52 8.68 2.06
C ASP A 234 5.80 7.59 2.88
N MET A 235 6.48 7.10 3.92
CA MET A 235 5.96 6.02 4.78
C MET A 235 4.64 6.38 5.48
N TYR A 236 4.37 7.67 5.67
CA TYR A 236 3.14 8.14 6.32
C TYR A 236 2.04 8.38 5.29
N SER A 237 2.35 9.12 4.25
CA SER A 237 1.33 9.66 3.34
C SER A 237 1.15 8.86 2.04
N SER A 238 1.90 7.76 1.84
CA SER A 238 1.84 6.89 0.64
C SER A 238 0.45 6.47 0.14
N PRO A 239 -0.61 6.27 0.98
CA PRO A 239 -1.94 6.01 0.44
C PRO A 239 -2.54 7.16 -0.38
N GLY A 240 -1.92 8.33 -0.34
CA GLY A 240 -2.23 9.47 -1.20
C GLY A 240 -2.03 9.19 -2.70
N ASP A 241 -1.17 8.23 -3.07
CA ASP A 241 -1.07 7.75 -4.44
C ASP A 241 -2.05 6.59 -4.67
N PRO A 242 -2.95 6.67 -5.67
CA PRO A 242 -3.85 5.57 -6.03
C PRO A 242 -3.17 4.22 -6.32
N ILE A 243 -1.87 4.20 -6.69
CA ILE A 243 -1.09 2.96 -6.90
C ILE A 243 -0.89 2.18 -5.59
N PHE A 244 -0.92 2.84 -4.42
CA PHE A 244 -0.81 2.22 -3.10
C PHE A 244 -1.75 1.03 -2.95
N TRP A 245 -2.99 1.20 -3.39
CA TRP A 245 -4.04 0.20 -3.23
C TRP A 245 -3.76 -1.05 -4.03
N LEU A 246 -3.17 -0.92 -5.23
CA LEU A 246 -2.81 -2.06 -6.07
C LEU A 246 -1.56 -2.76 -5.56
N HIS A 247 -0.60 -1.97 -5.04
CA HIS A 247 0.59 -2.46 -4.39
C HIS A 247 0.22 -3.34 -3.18
N HIS A 248 -0.48 -2.77 -2.21
CA HIS A 248 -0.87 -3.50 -1.00
C HIS A 248 -1.85 -4.65 -1.26
N THR A 249 -2.64 -4.61 -2.34
CA THR A 249 -3.45 -5.77 -2.73
C THR A 249 -2.59 -6.94 -3.21
N ASN A 250 -1.42 -6.70 -3.83
CA ASN A 250 -0.46 -7.75 -4.16
C ASN A 250 0.35 -8.21 -2.93
N VAL A 251 0.66 -7.32 -1.99
CA VAL A 251 1.22 -7.72 -0.68
C VAL A 251 0.26 -8.70 0.01
N ASP A 252 -1.03 -8.35 0.09
CA ASP A 252 -2.07 -9.18 0.68
C ASP A 252 -2.25 -10.52 -0.08
N ARG A 253 -2.18 -10.49 -1.41
CA ARG A 253 -2.19 -11.70 -2.26
C ARG A 253 -1.05 -12.64 -1.91
N LEU A 254 0.17 -12.12 -1.73
CA LEU A 254 1.34 -12.94 -1.41
C LEU A 254 1.24 -13.51 0.01
N TRP A 255 0.65 -12.77 0.97
CA TRP A 255 0.36 -13.32 2.28
C TRP A 255 -0.71 -14.42 2.24
N ASP A 256 -1.85 -14.21 1.55
CA ASP A 256 -2.86 -15.26 1.35
C ASP A 256 -2.23 -16.49 0.67
N LYS A 257 -1.43 -16.29 -0.39
CA LYS A 257 -0.69 -17.38 -1.05
C LYS A 257 0.18 -18.14 -0.06
N TRP A 258 0.97 -17.45 0.77
CA TRP A 258 1.81 -18.09 1.79
C TRP A 258 0.97 -18.88 2.80
N GLN A 259 -0.16 -18.33 3.26
CA GLN A 259 -1.08 -19.03 4.16
C GLN A 259 -1.64 -20.30 3.50
N ARG A 260 -2.02 -20.24 2.22
CA ARG A 260 -2.63 -21.35 1.48
C ARG A 260 -1.65 -22.49 1.15
N LEU A 261 -0.34 -22.24 1.15
CA LEU A 261 0.68 -23.29 0.97
C LEU A 261 0.64 -24.34 2.09
N ASP A 262 0.27 -23.96 3.32
CA ASP A 262 0.02 -24.87 4.43
C ASP A 262 -1.10 -24.33 5.33
N TRP A 263 -2.32 -24.36 4.79
CA TRP A 263 -3.48 -23.74 5.44
C TRP A 263 -3.73 -24.19 6.89
N PRO A 264 -3.68 -25.50 7.24
CA PRO A 264 -3.89 -25.94 8.62
C PRO A 264 -2.92 -25.30 9.62
N ALA A 265 -1.65 -25.13 9.26
CA ALA A 265 -0.65 -24.51 10.11
C ALA A 265 -0.70 -22.98 10.09
N ARG A 266 -0.86 -22.39 8.89
CA ARG A 266 -0.64 -20.94 8.65
C ARG A 266 -1.89 -20.07 8.76
N LYS A 267 -3.10 -20.65 8.77
CA LYS A 267 -4.35 -19.88 8.96
C LYS A 267 -4.44 -19.16 10.31
N SER A 268 -3.64 -19.59 11.28
CA SER A 268 -3.58 -19.03 12.63
C SER A 268 -2.16 -18.62 13.03
N ASP A 269 -1.20 -18.71 12.10
CA ASP A 269 0.19 -18.32 12.38
C ASP A 269 0.29 -16.79 12.36
N ILE A 270 0.54 -16.23 13.54
CA ILE A 270 0.75 -14.81 13.76
C ILE A 270 1.74 -14.64 14.91
N SER A 271 2.63 -13.68 14.80
CA SER A 271 3.67 -13.39 15.79
C SER A 271 4.31 -12.04 15.45
N GLY A 272 5.24 -11.58 16.29
CA GLY A 272 5.89 -10.29 16.12
C GLY A 272 5.40 -9.26 17.14
N PRO A 273 6.05 -8.09 17.19
CA PRO A 273 5.86 -7.18 18.31
C PRO A 273 4.60 -6.33 18.18
N ASP A 274 4.04 -5.93 19.32
CA ASP A 274 2.95 -4.95 19.40
C ASP A 274 3.41 -3.49 19.32
N THR A 275 4.72 -3.28 19.25
CA THR A 275 5.35 -1.96 19.11
C THR A 275 6.39 -1.97 17.99
N GLN A 276 6.47 -0.85 17.26
CA GLN A 276 7.35 -0.70 16.13
C GLN A 276 8.83 -0.79 16.52
N TYR A 277 9.59 -1.49 15.68
CA TYR A 277 11.05 -1.71 15.78
C TYR A 277 11.51 -2.49 17.01
N ALA A 278 10.63 -3.21 17.70
CA ALA A 278 11.08 -4.24 18.64
C ALA A 278 11.46 -5.52 17.89
N TYR A 279 11.98 -6.51 18.62
CA TYR A 279 12.42 -7.77 18.05
C TYR A 279 11.33 -8.36 17.16
N PRO A 280 11.66 -8.66 15.90
CA PRO A 280 13.01 -8.90 15.35
C PRO A 280 13.69 -7.71 14.67
N TYR A 281 13.00 -6.58 14.58
CA TYR A 281 13.45 -5.48 13.75
C TYR A 281 14.60 -4.74 14.42
N ASP A 282 14.50 -4.42 15.71
CA ASP A 282 15.54 -3.88 16.62
C ASP A 282 16.47 -2.81 16.01
N PHE A 283 16.05 -2.08 14.97
CA PHE A 283 16.92 -1.16 14.22
C PHE A 283 17.45 0.00 15.05
N PHE A 284 16.76 0.29 16.16
CA PHE A 284 17.08 1.37 17.09
C PHE A 284 17.35 0.86 18.51
N GLY A 285 17.79 -0.41 18.61
CA GLY A 285 18.09 -1.10 19.86
C GLY A 285 16.89 -1.85 20.44
N ASP A 286 17.18 -2.68 21.45
CA ASP A 286 16.22 -3.56 22.09
C ASP A 286 15.06 -2.76 22.73
N LYS A 287 13.84 -3.17 22.41
CA LYS A 287 12.60 -2.63 22.99
C LYS A 287 11.78 -3.75 23.60
N GLU A 288 11.24 -3.52 24.80
CA GLU A 288 10.24 -4.42 25.36
C GLU A 288 8.98 -4.44 24.49
N TYR A 289 8.44 -5.63 24.27
CA TYR A 289 7.25 -5.83 23.46
C TYR A 289 6.44 -7.04 23.95
N LYS A 290 5.19 -7.11 23.52
CA LYS A 290 4.36 -8.31 23.62
C LYS A 290 4.16 -8.90 22.24
N ASN A 291 4.23 -10.23 22.17
CA ASN A 291 3.88 -10.92 20.94
C ASN A 291 2.40 -10.72 20.63
N ILE A 292 2.12 -10.38 19.38
CA ILE A 292 0.78 -10.35 18.81
C ILE A 292 0.17 -11.75 18.86
N THR A 293 -1.13 -11.79 19.12
CA THR A 293 -1.94 -13.01 19.11
C THR A 293 -3.18 -12.76 18.26
N LEU A 294 -3.92 -13.82 17.91
CA LEU A 294 -5.20 -13.71 17.21
C LEU A 294 -6.21 -12.81 17.94
N ALA A 295 -6.16 -12.77 19.27
CA ALA A 295 -7.04 -11.94 20.10
C ALA A 295 -6.61 -10.47 20.17
N TYR A 296 -5.46 -10.09 19.60
CA TYR A 296 -5.01 -8.70 19.59
C TYR A 296 -6.02 -7.84 18.83
N VAL A 297 -6.36 -6.68 19.42
CA VAL A 297 -7.37 -5.77 18.90
C VAL A 297 -6.69 -4.62 18.16
N MET A 298 -6.85 -4.58 16.86
CA MET A 298 -6.41 -3.48 16.00
C MET A 298 -7.41 -2.32 16.07
N ASP A 299 -6.88 -1.10 16.20
CA ASP A 299 -7.67 0.14 16.18
C ASP A 299 -7.62 0.78 14.78
N PHE A 300 -8.80 1.01 14.20
CA PHE A 300 -8.95 1.71 12.92
C PHE A 300 -9.54 3.13 13.10
N GLY A 301 -9.62 3.61 14.34
CA GLY A 301 -10.18 4.91 14.67
C GLY A 301 -11.59 5.08 14.09
N ASN A 302 -11.73 6.10 13.24
CA ASN A 302 -12.99 6.44 12.59
C ASN A 302 -13.07 5.95 11.13
N LEU A 303 -12.10 5.15 10.67
CA LEU A 303 -12.05 4.70 9.28
C LEU A 303 -13.13 3.66 8.99
N LEU A 304 -13.39 2.75 9.93
CA LEU A 304 -14.38 1.67 9.82
C LEU A 304 -15.72 2.14 10.42
N PRO A 305 -16.76 2.43 9.59
CA PRO A 305 -18.02 2.92 10.11
C PRO A 305 -18.68 1.92 11.06
N GLY A 306 -18.92 2.33 12.31
CA GLY A 306 -19.60 1.54 13.34
C GLY A 306 -18.79 0.39 13.95
N ARG A 307 -17.52 0.17 13.56
CA ARG A 307 -16.64 -0.85 14.16
C ARG A 307 -15.18 -0.39 14.18
N ARG A 308 -14.84 0.46 15.15
CA ARG A 308 -13.47 0.97 15.39
C ARG A 308 -12.43 -0.14 15.61
N TYR A 309 -12.83 -1.21 16.27
CA TYR A 309 -11.95 -2.29 16.72
C TYR A 309 -12.19 -3.56 15.92
N VAL A 310 -11.12 -4.20 15.46
CA VAL A 310 -11.12 -5.49 14.74
C VAL A 310 -10.01 -6.36 15.31
N THR A 311 -10.31 -7.63 15.56
CA THR A 311 -9.28 -8.57 16.03
C THR A 311 -8.38 -9.05 14.88
N VAL A 312 -7.16 -9.47 15.19
CA VAL A 312 -6.31 -10.13 14.19
C VAL A 312 -6.99 -11.37 13.61
N GLU A 313 -7.69 -12.15 14.45
CA GLU A 313 -8.46 -13.33 14.04
C GLU A 313 -9.43 -13.04 12.88
N GLU A 314 -10.16 -11.92 12.95
CA GLU A 314 -11.09 -11.49 11.90
C GLU A 314 -10.41 -11.21 10.54
N ALA A 315 -9.10 -10.98 10.51
CA ALA A 315 -8.33 -10.70 9.29
C ALA A 315 -7.60 -11.94 8.72
N MET A 316 -7.54 -13.05 9.46
CA MET A 316 -6.67 -14.17 9.07
C MET A 316 -7.17 -14.96 7.85
N ASP A 317 -8.48 -14.97 7.57
CA ASP A 317 -9.07 -15.70 6.44
C ASP A 317 -9.80 -14.74 5.49
N THR A 318 -9.29 -14.64 4.27
CA THR A 318 -9.87 -13.87 3.16
C THR A 318 -11.28 -14.34 2.78
N GLN A 319 -11.62 -15.59 3.11
CA GLN A 319 -12.93 -16.22 2.88
C GLN A 319 -13.71 -16.49 4.18
N GLY A 320 -13.28 -15.88 5.29
CA GLY A 320 -13.90 -16.04 6.61
C GLY A 320 -15.23 -15.30 6.78
N GLU A 321 -15.63 -15.05 8.03
CA GLU A 321 -16.89 -14.34 8.32
C GLU A 321 -16.80 -12.84 7.97
N ARG A 322 -15.64 -12.22 8.25
CA ARG A 322 -15.44 -10.77 8.10
C ARG A 322 -15.14 -10.34 6.67
N LEU A 323 -14.39 -11.16 5.95
CA LEU A 323 -13.89 -10.94 4.58
C LEU A 323 -14.54 -11.96 3.64
N CYS A 324 -14.67 -11.63 2.36
CA CYS A 324 -15.31 -12.53 1.40
C CYS A 324 -14.71 -12.34 0.00
N TYR A 325 -13.41 -12.62 -0.14
CA TYR A 325 -12.72 -12.56 -1.42
C TYR A 325 -11.65 -13.65 -1.59
N THR A 326 -11.22 -13.85 -2.82
CA THR A 326 -10.09 -14.70 -3.22
C THR A 326 -9.24 -13.97 -4.26
N TYR A 327 -8.10 -14.55 -4.61
CA TYR A 327 -7.25 -14.13 -5.71
C TYR A 327 -7.33 -15.10 -6.90
N GLU A 328 -7.22 -14.55 -8.10
CA GLU A 328 -6.93 -15.30 -9.34
C GLU A 328 -5.46 -15.17 -9.71
#